data_AF-A0A1Y3B3V3-F1
#
_entry.id   AF-A0A1Y3B3V3-F1
#
_cell.length_a   1.000
_cell.length_b   1.000
_cell.length_c   1.000
_cell.angle_alpha   90.00
_cell.angle_beta   90.00
_cell.angle_gamma   90.00
#
_symmetry.space_group_name_H-M   'P 1'
#
loop_
_entity.id
_entity.type
_entity.pdbx_description
1 polymer ?
#
loop_
_entity_poly.entity_id
_entity_poly.type
_entity_poly.pdbx_seq_one_letter_code
_entity_poly.pdbx_strand_id
1 'polypeptide(L)'
;MKLLIKNGAIPKCDCFGLTPLMTACINGNIEIFNYLKSVFNCTIEEETDAYRLLGATFVDKLYNMREALKYWKLAATLTSKCSKKYLDSLINDNNNESYRKAYNNSTEFRSNEELENLLYDPELMKYQAMMIRERVLSIHHPDTYYFIRIHGESLAESGKYLRCLSMWMYNLEQQQNNSKPLNDITQNSFLSLIELFTLICHNKESDLNVCDILKVLEMAISQVLISCNITPNNVGGGRNSRIQCIIDNKALVKDERFMFNGFLNPLDRQFLIVIHLIDFMCQFKTKMSPDIWLRFQKLMHRFLSCDPRSANSQSLLHIICILSSENETLSTNEISFFNVFQFIVDLSTNLNIVDIRGNTALHFLMDSDQVNPEMVEYLVDAGAHIDLRNDKGLTPLDLLDDKPQKLKNRCQIQYVSLQCLCAQTIIKHGIRITETIPNDLRNFINDHHRKDFFNTIFNSANPSRND
;
A
#
# COMPACT_ATOMS: atom_id res chain seq x y z
N MET A 1 -22.08 -34.51 -3.16
CA MET A 1 -23.11 -33.84 -4.00
C MET A 1 -24.37 -34.68 -4.19
N LYS A 2 -24.31 -35.88 -4.79
CA LYS A 2 -25.50 -36.74 -5.05
C LYS A 2 -26.39 -36.95 -3.81
N LEU A 3 -25.78 -37.17 -2.64
CA LEU A 3 -26.48 -37.32 -1.37
C LEU A 3 -27.27 -36.06 -0.96
N LEU A 4 -26.71 -34.87 -1.18
CA LEU A 4 -27.36 -33.60 -0.82
C LEU A 4 -28.60 -33.35 -1.68
N ILE A 5 -28.49 -33.61 -2.99
CA ILE A 5 -29.63 -33.48 -3.93
C ILE A 5 -30.72 -34.49 -3.58
N LYS A 6 -30.36 -35.74 -3.25
CA LYS A 6 -31.31 -36.76 -2.80
C LYS A 6 -32.08 -36.32 -1.54
N ASN A 7 -31.44 -35.50 -0.70
CA ASN A 7 -32.04 -34.93 0.51
C ASN A 7 -32.74 -33.58 0.27
N GLY A 8 -33.00 -33.18 -0.99
CA GLY A 8 -33.77 -31.98 -1.32
C GLY A 8 -32.99 -30.66 -1.31
N ALA A 9 -31.65 -30.69 -1.41
CA ALA A 9 -30.84 -29.48 -1.48
C ALA A 9 -31.10 -28.70 -2.79
N ILE A 10 -31.34 -27.39 -2.66
CA ILE A 10 -31.58 -26.46 -3.79
C ILE A 10 -30.31 -25.63 -4.01
N PRO A 11 -29.83 -25.46 -5.26
CA PRO A 11 -28.70 -24.61 -5.57
C PRO A 11 -29.06 -23.16 -5.29
N LYS A 12 -28.26 -22.49 -4.46
CA LYS A 12 -28.35 -21.05 -4.19
C LYS A 12 -27.02 -20.39 -4.49
N CYS A 13 -27.08 -19.10 -4.82
CA CYS A 13 -25.88 -18.29 -5.01
C CYS A 13 -25.14 -18.09 -3.68
N ASP A 14 -23.82 -18.04 -3.76
CA ASP A 14 -22.95 -17.65 -2.64
C ASP A 14 -22.91 -16.12 -2.45
N CYS A 15 -22.01 -15.64 -1.59
CA CYS A 15 -21.81 -14.21 -1.34
C CYS A 15 -21.28 -13.42 -2.56
N PHE A 16 -20.75 -14.10 -3.57
CA PHE A 16 -20.29 -13.52 -4.83
C PHE A 16 -21.32 -13.65 -5.95
N GLY A 17 -22.51 -14.21 -5.67
CA GLY A 17 -23.55 -14.44 -6.67
C GLY A 17 -23.37 -15.73 -7.48
N LEU A 18 -22.42 -16.60 -7.11
CA LEU A 18 -22.07 -17.79 -7.88
C LEU A 18 -22.93 -18.99 -7.51
N THR A 19 -23.47 -19.67 -8.52
CA THR A 19 -24.17 -20.93 -8.35
C THR A 19 -23.19 -22.10 -8.15
N PRO A 20 -23.63 -23.22 -7.56
CA PRO A 20 -22.81 -24.43 -7.47
C PRO A 20 -22.28 -24.90 -8.83
N LEU A 21 -23.03 -24.65 -9.91
CA LEU A 21 -22.57 -24.92 -11.28
C LEU A 21 -21.34 -24.08 -11.64
N MET A 22 -21.38 -22.77 -11.40
CA MET A 22 -20.25 -21.88 -11.66
C MET A 22 -19.04 -22.24 -10.81
N THR A 23 -19.22 -22.59 -9.53
CA THR A 23 -18.11 -23.05 -8.68
C THR A 23 -17.44 -24.33 -9.19
N ALA A 24 -18.22 -25.23 -9.83
CA ALA A 24 -17.66 -26.41 -10.48
C ALA A 24 -16.82 -26.03 -11.71
N CYS A 25 -17.25 -25.02 -12.48
CA CYS A 25 -16.50 -24.49 -13.62
C CYS A 25 -15.20 -23.80 -13.20
N ILE A 26 -15.21 -23.02 -12.11
CA ILE A 26 -14.00 -22.35 -11.57
C ILE A 26 -12.92 -23.37 -11.19
N ASN A 27 -13.34 -24.52 -10.64
CA ASN A 27 -12.43 -25.58 -10.23
C ASN A 27 -12.08 -26.56 -11.37
N GLY A 28 -12.75 -26.49 -12.52
CA GLY A 28 -12.52 -27.39 -13.65
C GLY A 28 -13.09 -28.81 -13.44
N ASN A 29 -14.04 -28.99 -12.52
CA ASN A 29 -14.60 -30.29 -12.19
C ASN A 29 -15.71 -30.71 -13.18
N ILE A 30 -15.31 -31.33 -14.29
CA ILE A 30 -16.21 -31.72 -15.40
C ILE A 30 -17.33 -32.67 -14.95
N GLU A 31 -17.02 -33.64 -14.09
CA GLU A 31 -18.01 -34.62 -13.60
C GLU A 31 -19.14 -33.94 -12.82
N ILE A 32 -18.77 -32.97 -11.98
CA ILE A 32 -19.70 -32.19 -11.19
C ILE A 32 -20.54 -31.30 -12.10
N PHE A 33 -19.91 -30.64 -13.07
CA PHE A 33 -20.59 -29.81 -14.06
C PHE A 33 -21.66 -30.61 -14.84
N ASN A 34 -21.29 -31.75 -15.41
CA ASN A 34 -22.21 -32.60 -16.17
C ASN A 34 -23.35 -33.13 -15.30
N TYR A 35 -23.05 -33.50 -14.05
CA TYR A 35 -24.06 -33.96 -13.11
C TYR A 35 -25.04 -32.86 -12.73
N LEU A 36 -24.56 -31.66 -12.37
CA LEU A 36 -25.41 -30.53 -12.02
C LEU A 36 -26.31 -30.10 -13.18
N LYS A 37 -25.76 -30.05 -14.40
CA LYS A 37 -26.51 -29.76 -15.62
C LYS A 37 -27.61 -30.81 -15.89
N SER A 38 -27.37 -32.08 -15.59
CA SER A 38 -28.38 -33.14 -15.80
C SER A 38 -29.52 -33.10 -14.79
N VAL A 39 -29.27 -32.56 -13.60
CA VAL A 39 -30.21 -32.58 -12.47
C VAL A 39 -31.01 -31.29 -12.36
N PHE A 40 -30.40 -30.15 -12.67
CA PHE A 40 -31.03 -28.84 -12.57
C PHE A 40 -31.31 -28.27 -13.95
N ASN A 41 -32.53 -27.78 -14.18
CA ASN A 41 -32.86 -27.02 -15.38
C ASN A 41 -32.22 -25.64 -15.28
N CYS A 42 -31.03 -25.49 -15.87
CA CYS A 42 -30.36 -24.19 -16.02
C CYS A 42 -31.01 -23.37 -17.13
N THR A 43 -30.96 -22.05 -17.01
CA THR A 43 -31.30 -21.16 -18.14
C THR A 43 -30.25 -21.28 -19.24
N ILE A 44 -30.63 -20.95 -20.49
CA ILE A 44 -29.70 -20.99 -21.62
C ILE A 44 -28.53 -20.03 -21.39
N GLU A 45 -28.79 -18.86 -20.81
CA GLU A 45 -27.76 -17.88 -20.44
C GLU A 45 -26.78 -18.43 -19.39
N GLU A 46 -27.27 -19.02 -18.29
CA GLU A 46 -26.40 -19.61 -17.26
C GLU A 46 -25.56 -20.77 -17.80
N GLU A 47 -26.17 -21.62 -18.65
CA GLU A 47 -25.45 -22.71 -19.31
C GLU A 47 -24.35 -22.19 -20.24
N THR A 48 -24.65 -21.13 -20.99
CA THR A 48 -23.70 -20.49 -21.89
C THR A 48 -22.51 -19.90 -21.11
N ASP A 49 -22.78 -19.17 -20.02
CA ASP A 49 -21.74 -18.62 -19.16
C ASP A 49 -20.94 -19.69 -18.46
N ALA A 50 -21.58 -20.79 -18.05
CA ALA A 50 -20.88 -21.91 -17.43
C ALA A 50 -19.91 -22.60 -18.41
N TYR A 51 -20.28 -22.77 -19.68
CA TYR A 51 -19.37 -23.27 -20.71
C TYR A 51 -18.23 -22.30 -21.03
N ARG A 52 -18.51 -20.99 -21.11
CA ARG A 52 -17.48 -19.96 -21.31
C ARG A 52 -16.46 -20.00 -20.18
N LEU A 53 -16.94 -19.99 -18.94
CA LEU A 53 -16.11 -20.02 -17.74
C LEU A 53 -15.32 -21.33 -17.61
N LEU A 54 -15.94 -22.47 -17.92
CA LEU A 54 -15.25 -23.75 -17.95
C LEU A 54 -14.09 -23.71 -18.96
N GLY A 55 -14.34 -23.23 -20.17
CA GLY A 55 -13.30 -23.03 -21.19
C GLY A 55 -12.19 -22.10 -20.71
N ALA A 56 -12.51 -21.00 -20.04
CA ALA A 56 -11.52 -20.13 -19.41
C ALA A 56 -10.69 -20.91 -18.37
N THR A 57 -11.30 -21.70 -17.49
CA THR A 57 -10.56 -22.55 -16.54
C THR A 57 -9.61 -23.55 -17.22
N PHE A 58 -10.01 -24.11 -18.37
CA PHE A 58 -9.12 -24.97 -19.16
C PHE A 58 -7.90 -24.24 -19.72
N VAL A 59 -8.06 -22.97 -20.10
CA VAL A 59 -6.96 -22.11 -20.56
C VAL A 59 -5.96 -21.87 -19.43
N ASP A 60 -6.43 -21.44 -18.25
CA ASP A 60 -5.54 -20.93 -17.21
C ASP A 60 -5.05 -21.98 -16.20
N LYS A 61 -5.94 -22.85 -15.70
CA LYS A 61 -5.60 -23.82 -14.64
C LYS A 61 -5.09 -25.14 -15.23
N LEU A 62 -5.68 -25.57 -16.35
CA LEU A 62 -5.39 -26.89 -16.93
C LEU A 62 -4.45 -26.81 -18.15
N TYR A 63 -4.09 -25.59 -18.59
CA TYR A 63 -3.21 -25.33 -19.74
C TYR A 63 -3.59 -26.10 -21.02
N ASN A 64 -4.89 -26.36 -21.22
CA ASN A 64 -5.41 -27.16 -22.32
C ASN A 64 -6.35 -26.34 -23.22
N MET A 65 -5.72 -25.61 -24.14
CA MET A 65 -6.38 -24.74 -25.11
C MET A 65 -7.32 -25.50 -26.07
N ARG A 66 -7.02 -26.76 -26.39
CA ARG A 66 -7.84 -27.56 -27.32
C ARG A 66 -9.18 -27.93 -26.71
N GLU A 67 -9.18 -28.36 -25.45
CA GLU A 67 -10.43 -28.65 -24.72
C GLU A 67 -11.20 -27.35 -24.43
N ALA A 68 -10.51 -26.25 -24.11
CA ALA A 68 -11.16 -24.95 -23.95
C ALA A 68 -11.99 -24.55 -25.18
N LEU A 69 -11.43 -24.71 -26.39
CA LEU A 69 -12.13 -24.41 -27.64
C LEU A 69 -13.37 -25.27 -27.87
N LYS A 70 -13.37 -26.53 -27.43
CA LYS A 70 -14.57 -27.38 -27.53
C LYS A 70 -15.72 -26.80 -26.72
N TYR A 71 -15.46 -26.39 -25.48
CA TYR A 71 -16.47 -25.77 -24.63
C TYR A 71 -16.89 -24.38 -25.14
N TRP A 72 -15.95 -23.60 -25.68
CA TRP A 72 -16.28 -22.31 -26.30
C TRP A 72 -17.10 -22.43 -27.57
N LYS A 73 -16.86 -23.43 -28.42
CA LYS A 73 -17.72 -23.72 -29.59
C LYS A 73 -19.15 -24.07 -29.14
N LEU A 74 -19.30 -24.88 -28.09
CA LEU A 74 -20.61 -25.16 -27.51
C LEU A 74 -21.30 -23.87 -27.01
N ALA A 75 -20.57 -23.03 -26.27
CA ALA A 75 -21.09 -21.74 -25.81
C ALA A 75 -21.48 -20.81 -26.97
N ALA A 76 -20.70 -20.73 -28.05
CA ALA A 76 -21.02 -19.93 -29.22
C ALA A 76 -22.30 -20.42 -29.93
N THR A 77 -22.52 -21.73 -30.02
CA THR A 77 -23.78 -22.26 -30.58
C THR A 77 -24.99 -21.88 -29.73
N LEU A 78 -24.86 -21.89 -28.40
CA LEU A 78 -25.92 -21.50 -27.47
C LEU A 78 -26.16 -19.98 -27.49
N THR A 79 -25.11 -19.19 -27.70
CA THR A 79 -25.19 -17.72 -27.75
C THR A 79 -26.18 -17.22 -28.81
N SER A 80 -26.30 -17.93 -29.95
CA SER A 80 -27.28 -17.60 -31.00
C SER A 80 -28.74 -17.70 -30.55
N LYS A 81 -29.01 -18.41 -29.45
CA LYS A 81 -30.33 -18.64 -28.87
C LYS A 81 -30.62 -17.77 -27.65
N CYS A 82 -29.63 -17.02 -27.16
CA CYS A 82 -29.76 -16.18 -25.98
C CYS A 82 -30.59 -14.92 -26.26
N SER A 83 -31.11 -14.31 -25.18
CA SER A 83 -31.84 -13.05 -25.24
C SER A 83 -30.97 -11.87 -25.73
N LYS A 84 -31.61 -10.85 -26.33
CA LYS A 84 -30.91 -9.63 -26.81
C LYS A 84 -30.14 -8.91 -25.68
N LYS A 85 -30.71 -8.88 -24.47
CA LYS A 85 -30.07 -8.31 -23.27
C LYS A 85 -28.75 -9.01 -22.93
N TYR A 86 -28.68 -10.33 -23.10
CA TYR A 86 -27.46 -11.09 -22.90
C TYR A 86 -26.41 -10.78 -23.99
N LEU A 87 -26.84 -10.68 -25.25
CA LEU A 87 -25.95 -10.29 -26.34
C LEU A 87 -25.38 -8.88 -26.14
N ASP A 88 -26.20 -7.94 -25.67
CA ASP A 88 -25.75 -6.59 -25.32
C ASP A 88 -24.73 -6.63 -24.16
N SER A 89 -24.85 -7.56 -23.20
CA SER A 89 -23.86 -7.72 -22.11
C SER A 89 -22.49 -8.26 -22.56
N LEU A 90 -22.42 -8.95 -23.72
CA LEU A 90 -21.16 -9.37 -24.33
C LEU A 90 -20.47 -8.20 -25.03
N ILE A 91 -21.22 -7.13 -25.34
CA ILE A 91 -20.68 -5.85 -25.75
C ILE A 91 -20.33 -5.11 -24.46
N ASN A 92 -19.23 -5.52 -23.81
CA ASN A 92 -18.75 -4.82 -22.62
C ASN A 92 -18.74 -3.32 -22.91
N ASP A 93 -19.22 -2.52 -21.95
CA ASP A 93 -19.24 -1.07 -22.04
C ASP A 93 -17.80 -0.58 -22.23
N ASN A 94 -17.43 -0.47 -23.50
CA ASN A 94 -16.13 -0.10 -24.01
C ASN A 94 -15.73 1.32 -23.59
N ASN A 95 -16.46 1.99 -22.70
CA ASN A 95 -16.23 3.39 -22.35
C ASN A 95 -15.01 3.57 -21.44
N ASN A 96 -14.51 2.51 -20.80
CA ASN A 96 -13.33 2.62 -19.95
C ASN A 96 -12.03 2.41 -20.74
N GLU A 97 -11.24 3.47 -20.89
CA GLU A 97 -9.95 3.45 -21.59
C GLU A 97 -8.95 2.49 -20.93
N SER A 98 -9.01 2.33 -19.61
CA SER A 98 -8.15 1.41 -18.85
C SER A 98 -8.40 -0.06 -19.22
N TYR A 99 -9.67 -0.47 -19.34
CA TYR A 99 -10.08 -1.81 -19.79
C TYR A 99 -9.54 -2.11 -21.19
N ARG A 100 -9.73 -1.16 -22.12
CA ARG A 100 -9.24 -1.27 -23.50
C ARG A 100 -7.72 -1.46 -23.57
N LYS A 101 -6.97 -0.71 -22.75
CA LYS A 101 -5.51 -0.83 -22.67
C LYS A 101 -5.05 -2.13 -22.01
N ALA A 102 -5.79 -2.65 -21.04
CA ALA A 102 -5.45 -3.91 -20.35
C ALA A 102 -5.69 -5.15 -21.24
N TYR A 103 -6.79 -5.16 -21.99
CA TYR A 103 -7.18 -6.27 -22.86
C TYR A 103 -6.80 -6.06 -24.33
N ASN A 104 -5.90 -5.14 -24.63
CA ASN A 104 -5.40 -4.88 -25.99
C ASN A 104 -6.51 -4.63 -27.03
N ASN A 105 -7.57 -3.90 -26.66
CA ASN A 105 -8.77 -3.67 -27.46
C ASN A 105 -9.49 -4.95 -27.94
N SER A 106 -9.23 -6.10 -27.31
CA SER A 106 -9.92 -7.34 -27.64
C SER A 106 -11.36 -7.32 -27.13
N THR A 107 -12.22 -8.08 -27.80
CA THR A 107 -13.63 -8.26 -27.46
C THR A 107 -13.92 -9.75 -27.34
N GLU A 108 -14.90 -10.10 -26.51
CA GLU A 108 -15.32 -11.50 -26.36
C GLU A 108 -15.86 -12.07 -27.68
N PHE A 109 -15.50 -13.32 -27.97
CA PHE A 109 -15.96 -14.04 -29.16
C PHE A 109 -17.49 -14.20 -29.17
N ARG A 110 -18.07 -14.10 -30.36
CA ARG A 110 -19.52 -14.18 -30.60
C ARG A 110 -19.90 -15.33 -31.53
N SER A 111 -19.02 -15.63 -32.49
CA SER A 111 -19.29 -16.63 -33.52
C SER A 111 -18.28 -17.78 -33.47
N ASN A 112 -18.66 -18.91 -34.09
CA ASN A 112 -17.73 -20.04 -34.26
C ASN A 112 -16.56 -19.71 -35.21
N GLU A 113 -16.73 -18.77 -36.14
CA GLU A 113 -15.69 -18.36 -37.08
C GLU A 113 -14.56 -17.62 -36.36
N GLU A 114 -14.90 -16.74 -35.41
CA GLU A 114 -13.92 -16.05 -34.56
C GLU A 114 -13.11 -17.04 -33.70
N LEU A 115 -13.74 -18.14 -33.27
CA LEU A 115 -13.09 -19.21 -32.49
C LEU A 115 -12.07 -20.03 -33.29
N GLU A 116 -12.19 -20.13 -34.61
CA GLU A 116 -11.24 -20.88 -35.42
C GLU A 116 -9.92 -20.14 -35.60
N ASN A 117 -9.99 -18.80 -35.65
CA ASN A 117 -8.79 -17.95 -35.68
C ASN A 117 -8.04 -17.96 -34.34
N LEU A 118 -8.76 -18.16 -33.22
CA LEU A 118 -8.17 -18.19 -31.87
C LEU A 118 -7.21 -19.35 -31.63
N LEU A 119 -7.31 -20.45 -32.37
CA LEU A 119 -6.41 -21.61 -32.19
C LEU A 119 -4.94 -21.28 -32.47
N TYR A 120 -4.69 -20.31 -33.35
CA TYR A 120 -3.34 -19.95 -33.78
C TYR A 120 -2.70 -18.86 -32.91
N ASP A 121 -3.47 -18.23 -32.02
CA ASP A 121 -2.99 -17.16 -31.15
C ASP A 121 -3.27 -17.47 -29.65
N PRO A 122 -2.29 -18.06 -28.94
CA PRO A 122 -2.43 -18.39 -27.53
C PRO A 122 -2.52 -17.15 -26.64
N GLU A 123 -2.00 -16.00 -27.05
CA GLU A 123 -2.12 -14.74 -26.29
C GLU A 123 -3.58 -14.25 -26.34
N LEU A 124 -4.19 -14.31 -27.51
CA LEU A 124 -5.60 -13.94 -27.68
C LEU A 124 -6.54 -14.87 -26.90
N MET A 125 -6.24 -16.18 -26.84
CA MET A 125 -7.00 -17.10 -25.98
C MET A 125 -6.93 -16.73 -24.50
N LYS A 126 -5.77 -16.27 -24.00
CA LYS A 126 -5.63 -15.79 -22.62
C LYS A 126 -6.46 -14.51 -22.39
N TYR A 127 -6.47 -13.57 -23.34
CA TYR A 127 -7.35 -12.38 -23.25
C TYR A 127 -8.83 -12.78 -23.18
N GLN A 128 -9.28 -13.73 -24.01
CA GLN A 128 -10.65 -14.25 -23.94
C GLN A 128 -10.97 -14.83 -22.56
N ALA A 129 -10.08 -15.67 -22.02
CA ALA A 129 -10.30 -16.29 -20.72
C ALA A 129 -10.39 -15.25 -19.58
N MET A 130 -9.60 -14.18 -19.63
CA MET A 130 -9.68 -13.10 -18.64
C MET A 130 -10.96 -12.28 -18.76
N MET A 131 -11.35 -11.85 -19.97
CA MET A 131 -12.58 -11.08 -20.19
C MET A 131 -13.81 -11.87 -19.75
N ILE A 132 -13.87 -13.16 -20.10
CA ILE A 132 -14.94 -14.06 -19.67
C ILE A 132 -15.02 -14.15 -18.14
N ARG A 133 -13.87 -14.30 -17.46
CA ARG A 133 -13.86 -14.36 -15.99
C ARG A 133 -14.35 -13.07 -15.37
N GLU A 134 -13.89 -11.93 -15.87
CA GLU A 134 -14.31 -10.64 -15.35
C GLU A 134 -15.81 -10.42 -15.55
N ARG A 135 -16.35 -10.77 -16.72
CA ARG A 135 -17.79 -10.64 -17.00
C ARG A 135 -18.63 -11.59 -16.15
N VAL A 136 -18.24 -12.87 -16.04
CA VAL A 136 -19.06 -13.91 -15.38
C VAL A 136 -18.91 -13.88 -13.85
N LEU A 137 -17.68 -13.75 -13.34
CA LEU A 137 -17.41 -13.78 -11.90
C LEU A 137 -17.51 -12.40 -11.24
N SER A 138 -17.54 -11.33 -12.04
CA SER A 138 -17.29 -9.94 -11.64
C SER A 138 -15.86 -9.69 -11.16
N ILE A 139 -15.52 -8.41 -11.04
CA ILE A 139 -14.21 -7.98 -10.52
C ILE A 139 -14.05 -8.18 -9.01
N HIS A 140 -15.13 -8.47 -8.29
CA HIS A 140 -15.10 -8.72 -6.85
C HIS A 140 -14.56 -10.11 -6.50
N HIS A 141 -14.55 -11.03 -7.46
CA HIS A 141 -14.18 -12.42 -7.19
C HIS A 141 -12.66 -12.62 -7.14
N PRO A 142 -12.14 -13.42 -6.18
CA PRO A 142 -10.72 -13.66 -6.01
C PRO A 142 -9.96 -14.13 -7.25
N ASP A 143 -10.53 -15.12 -7.95
CA ASP A 143 -9.91 -15.68 -9.15
C ASP A 143 -9.72 -14.65 -10.27
N THR A 144 -10.58 -13.62 -10.37
CA THR A 144 -10.50 -12.62 -11.46
C THR A 144 -9.18 -11.86 -11.38
N TYR A 145 -8.87 -11.24 -10.23
CA TYR A 145 -7.61 -10.51 -10.09
C TYR A 145 -6.39 -11.44 -10.07
N TYR A 146 -6.53 -12.67 -9.58
CA TYR A 146 -5.44 -13.64 -9.53
C TYR A 146 -4.98 -14.04 -10.93
N PHE A 147 -5.92 -14.37 -11.83
CA PHE A 147 -5.58 -14.73 -13.20
C PHE A 147 -5.08 -13.56 -14.03
N ILE A 148 -5.64 -12.36 -13.84
CA ILE A 148 -5.08 -11.14 -14.47
C ILE A 148 -3.62 -10.94 -14.05
N ARG A 149 -3.29 -11.19 -12.77
CA ARG A 149 -1.91 -11.07 -12.29
C ARG A 149 -0.98 -12.10 -12.96
N ILE A 150 -1.37 -13.38 -12.98
CA ILE A 150 -0.58 -14.46 -13.58
C ILE A 150 -0.32 -14.23 -15.07
N HIS A 151 -1.33 -13.76 -15.82
CA HIS A 151 -1.11 -13.47 -17.24
C HIS A 151 -0.16 -12.30 -17.44
N GLY A 152 -0.24 -11.26 -16.60
CA GLY A 152 0.75 -10.18 -16.63
C GLY A 152 2.16 -10.67 -16.31
N GLU A 153 2.32 -11.60 -15.36
CA GLU A 153 3.61 -12.23 -15.04
C GLU A 153 4.16 -12.99 -16.27
N SER A 154 3.34 -13.82 -16.90
CA SER A 154 3.70 -14.51 -18.15
C SER A 154 4.07 -13.54 -19.29
N LEU A 155 3.43 -12.37 -19.37
CA LEU A 155 3.79 -11.32 -20.33
C LEU A 155 5.14 -10.68 -19.98
N ALA A 156 5.42 -10.43 -18.70
CA ALA A 156 6.70 -9.89 -18.25
C ALA A 156 7.85 -10.88 -18.53
N GLU A 157 7.65 -12.18 -18.28
CA GLU A 157 8.62 -13.24 -18.63
C GLU A 157 8.90 -13.29 -20.14
N SER A 158 7.90 -12.97 -20.98
CA SER A 158 8.06 -12.88 -22.43
C SER A 158 8.69 -11.56 -22.91
N GLY A 159 9.09 -10.67 -22.01
CA GLY A 159 9.68 -9.37 -22.31
C GLY A 159 8.67 -8.27 -22.68
N LYS A 160 7.36 -8.54 -22.60
CA LYS A 160 6.28 -7.60 -22.95
C LYS A 160 5.88 -6.73 -21.74
N TYR A 161 6.82 -6.00 -21.16
CA TYR A 161 6.64 -5.28 -19.89
C TYR A 161 5.53 -4.22 -19.93
N LEU A 162 5.41 -3.44 -21.01
CA LEU A 162 4.38 -2.39 -21.11
C LEU A 162 2.95 -2.96 -21.12
N ARG A 163 2.76 -4.16 -21.67
CA ARG A 163 1.45 -4.86 -21.64
C ARG A 163 1.15 -5.42 -20.25
N CYS A 164 2.17 -5.96 -19.58
CA CYS A 164 2.03 -6.36 -18.17
C CYS A 164 1.65 -5.16 -17.30
N LEU A 165 2.32 -4.01 -17.49
CA LEU A 165 2.05 -2.78 -16.76
C LEU A 165 0.61 -2.30 -16.97
N SER A 166 0.12 -2.22 -18.21
CA SER A 166 -1.27 -1.78 -18.46
C SER A 166 -2.30 -2.69 -17.81
N MET A 167 -2.03 -4.00 -17.81
CA MET A 167 -2.89 -5.02 -17.22
C MET A 167 -2.91 -4.94 -15.69
N TRP A 168 -1.74 -4.82 -15.04
CA TRP A 168 -1.65 -4.72 -13.59
C TRP A 168 -2.14 -3.38 -13.05
N MET A 169 -1.95 -2.29 -13.80
CA MET A 169 -2.53 -0.99 -13.49
C MET A 169 -4.06 -1.04 -13.48
N TYR A 170 -4.68 -1.65 -14.50
CA TYR A 170 -6.12 -1.87 -14.52
C TYR A 170 -6.59 -2.68 -13.32
N ASN A 171 -5.93 -3.81 -13.03
CA ASN A 171 -6.27 -4.66 -11.90
C ASN A 171 -6.21 -3.89 -10.57
N LEU A 172 -5.15 -3.09 -10.37
CA LEU A 172 -4.97 -2.29 -9.15
C LEU A 172 -6.07 -1.22 -8.99
N GLU A 173 -6.43 -0.52 -10.07
CA GLU A 173 -7.50 0.48 -10.05
C GLU A 173 -8.84 -0.14 -9.62
N GLN A 174 -9.14 -1.31 -10.15
CA GLN A 174 -10.38 -2.01 -9.84
C GLN A 174 -10.39 -2.56 -8.41
N GLN A 175 -9.24 -3.04 -7.92
CA GLN A 175 -9.10 -3.45 -6.53
C GLN A 175 -9.29 -2.27 -5.58
N GLN A 176 -8.74 -1.10 -5.89
CA GLN A 176 -8.84 0.09 -5.04
C GLN A 176 -10.28 0.61 -4.92
N ASN A 177 -11.08 0.52 -5.98
CA ASN A 177 -12.47 0.97 -5.96
C ASN A 177 -13.39 0.05 -5.17
N ASN A 178 -13.06 -1.24 -5.11
CA ASN A 178 -13.99 -2.28 -4.65
C ASN A 178 -13.56 -3.02 -3.38
N SER A 179 -12.27 -3.01 -3.03
CA SER A 179 -11.74 -3.68 -1.86
C SER A 179 -11.69 -2.76 -0.64
N LYS A 180 -11.70 -3.36 0.56
CA LYS A 180 -11.42 -2.64 1.80
C LYS A 180 -10.01 -1.99 1.74
N PRO A 181 -9.82 -0.83 2.38
CA PRO A 181 -8.50 -0.20 2.44
C PRO A 181 -7.49 -1.14 3.13
N LEU A 182 -6.23 -1.12 2.68
CA LEU A 182 -5.15 -1.98 3.19
C LEU A 182 -5.39 -3.49 3.06
N ASN A 183 -6.18 -3.94 2.07
CA ASN A 183 -6.34 -5.35 1.78
C ASN A 183 -5.01 -5.98 1.30
N ASP A 184 -4.65 -7.16 1.83
CA ASP A 184 -3.43 -7.90 1.49
C ASP A 184 -3.27 -8.09 -0.02
N ILE A 185 -4.37 -8.36 -0.73
CA ILE A 185 -4.37 -8.54 -2.19
C ILE A 185 -3.89 -7.27 -2.90
N THR A 186 -4.39 -6.11 -2.49
CA THR A 186 -4.01 -4.82 -3.07
C THR A 186 -2.57 -4.45 -2.74
N GLN A 187 -2.11 -4.74 -1.52
CA GLN A 187 -0.72 -4.55 -1.13
C GLN A 187 0.23 -5.45 -1.92
N ASN A 188 -0.16 -6.70 -2.16
CA ASN A 188 0.60 -7.60 -3.02
C ASN A 188 0.66 -7.09 -4.47
N SER A 189 -0.44 -6.53 -5.00
CA SER A 189 -0.45 -5.91 -6.34
C SER A 189 0.50 -4.71 -6.45
N PHE A 190 0.60 -3.86 -5.41
CA PHE A 190 1.61 -2.80 -5.37
C PHE A 190 3.04 -3.34 -5.38
N LEU A 191 3.32 -4.38 -4.59
CA LEU A 191 4.66 -4.99 -4.53
C LEU A 191 5.04 -5.63 -5.86
N SER A 192 4.11 -6.34 -6.51
CA SER A 192 4.36 -6.88 -7.86
C SER A 192 4.67 -5.77 -8.87
N LEU A 193 3.97 -4.62 -8.82
CA LEU A 193 4.30 -3.48 -9.68
C LEU A 193 5.68 -2.90 -9.38
N ILE A 194 6.08 -2.83 -8.10
CA ILE A 194 7.44 -2.42 -7.69
C ILE A 194 8.50 -3.37 -8.28
N GLU A 195 8.28 -4.69 -8.19
CA GLU A 195 9.16 -5.71 -8.78
C GLU A 195 9.26 -5.55 -10.30
N LEU A 196 8.13 -5.32 -10.98
CA LEU A 196 8.09 -5.05 -12.43
C LEU A 196 8.87 -3.78 -12.78
N PHE A 197 8.73 -2.69 -12.02
CA PHE A 197 9.50 -1.48 -12.22
C PHE A 197 11.00 -1.74 -12.03
N THR A 198 11.40 -2.48 -11.01
CA THR A 198 12.79 -2.90 -10.82
C THR A 198 13.29 -3.67 -12.04
N LEU A 199 12.53 -4.65 -12.52
CA LEU A 199 12.89 -5.47 -13.68
C LEU A 199 13.04 -4.64 -14.96
N ILE A 200 12.12 -3.70 -15.20
CA ILE A 200 12.18 -2.77 -16.34
C ILE A 200 13.45 -1.90 -16.26
N CYS A 201 13.80 -1.41 -15.06
CA CYS A 201 15.00 -0.59 -14.85
C CYS A 201 16.29 -1.37 -15.15
N HIS A 202 16.36 -2.64 -14.74
CA HIS A 202 17.53 -3.50 -14.97
C HIS A 202 17.74 -3.81 -16.44
N ASN A 203 16.66 -4.05 -17.19
CA ASN A 203 16.74 -4.51 -18.57
C ASN A 203 16.99 -3.40 -19.60
N LYS A 204 17.07 -2.11 -19.20
CA LYS A 204 17.48 -0.94 -20.02
C LYS A 204 16.75 -0.73 -21.38
N GLU A 205 15.77 -1.55 -21.71
CA GLU A 205 15.19 -1.66 -23.07
C GLU A 205 13.80 -1.01 -23.23
N SER A 206 13.25 -0.36 -22.20
CA SER A 206 11.97 0.35 -22.36
C SER A 206 11.89 1.67 -21.60
N ASP A 207 11.32 2.68 -22.27
CA ASP A 207 10.97 3.98 -21.70
C ASP A 207 9.85 3.78 -20.68
N LEU A 208 10.20 3.41 -19.44
CA LEU A 208 9.26 3.44 -18.33
C LEU A 208 8.73 4.86 -18.19
N ASN A 209 7.42 5.02 -18.37
CA ASN A 209 6.80 6.32 -18.24
C ASN A 209 6.69 6.67 -16.75
N VAL A 210 7.38 7.73 -16.34
CA VAL A 210 7.36 8.22 -14.95
C VAL A 210 5.93 8.56 -14.50
N CYS A 211 5.05 8.96 -15.42
CA CYS A 211 3.64 9.19 -15.10
C CYS A 211 2.94 7.95 -14.53
N ASP A 212 3.35 6.74 -14.94
CA ASP A 212 2.77 5.49 -14.43
C ASP A 212 3.22 5.24 -12.99
N ILE A 213 4.51 5.45 -12.68
CA ILE A 213 5.03 5.37 -11.30
C ILE A 213 4.32 6.39 -10.40
N LEU A 214 4.18 7.64 -10.86
CA LEU A 214 3.49 8.68 -10.13
C LEU A 214 2.03 8.32 -9.87
N LYS A 215 1.35 7.69 -10.83
CA LYS A 215 -0.03 7.23 -10.67
C LYS A 215 -0.14 6.11 -9.62
N VAL A 216 0.78 5.13 -9.64
CA VAL A 216 0.84 4.08 -8.60
C VAL A 216 1.11 4.69 -7.23
N LEU A 217 1.99 5.70 -7.14
CA LEU A 217 2.25 6.42 -5.90
C LEU A 217 1.01 7.18 -5.40
N GLU A 218 0.28 7.88 -6.28
CA GLU A 218 -0.99 8.55 -5.94
C GLU A 218 -2.01 7.55 -5.36
N MET A 219 -2.11 6.36 -5.96
CA MET A 219 -2.97 5.27 -5.49
C MET A 219 -2.53 4.73 -4.12
N ALA A 220 -1.22 4.52 -3.94
CA ALA A 220 -0.64 4.02 -2.69
C ALA A 220 -0.82 5.02 -1.52
N ILE A 221 -0.62 6.32 -1.78
CA ILE A 221 -0.84 7.39 -0.79
C ILE A 221 -2.31 7.47 -0.42
N SER A 222 -3.22 7.34 -1.39
CA SER A 222 -4.66 7.38 -1.13
C SER A 222 -5.10 6.28 -0.16
N GLN A 223 -4.50 5.08 -0.24
CA GLN A 223 -4.75 3.99 0.72
C GLN A 223 -4.34 4.36 2.16
N VAL A 224 -3.20 5.04 2.33
CA VAL A 224 -2.74 5.51 3.65
C VAL A 224 -3.70 6.58 4.20
N LEU A 225 -4.12 7.53 3.37
CA LEU A 225 -5.00 8.62 3.80
C LEU A 225 -6.40 8.11 4.17
N ILE A 226 -6.98 7.21 3.37
CA ILE A 226 -8.28 6.58 3.66
C ILE A 226 -8.23 5.79 4.97
N SER A 227 -7.17 4.98 5.17
CA SER A 227 -7.02 4.19 6.40
C SER A 227 -6.78 5.05 7.65
N CYS A 228 -6.13 6.20 7.52
CA CYS A 228 -6.00 7.18 8.60
C CYS A 228 -7.27 8.02 8.84
N ASN A 229 -8.36 7.80 8.10
CA ASN A 229 -9.57 8.64 8.10
C ASN A 229 -9.30 10.13 7.83
N ILE A 230 -8.26 10.45 7.05
CA ILE A 230 -7.91 11.83 6.70
C ILE A 230 -8.62 12.18 5.39
N THR A 231 -9.65 13.03 5.46
CA THR A 231 -10.23 13.62 4.24
C THR A 231 -9.42 14.85 3.82
N PRO A 232 -9.28 15.14 2.51
CA PRO A 232 -8.50 16.27 2.00
C PRO A 232 -8.96 17.65 2.51
N ASN A 233 -10.13 17.74 3.17
CA ASN A 233 -10.70 18.97 3.72
C ASN A 233 -10.63 19.08 5.26
N ASN A 234 -10.19 18.05 5.99
CA ASN A 234 -10.10 18.08 7.47
C ASN A 234 -8.65 18.08 7.95
N VAL A 235 -7.94 19.17 7.71
CA VAL A 235 -6.58 19.40 8.23
C VAL A 235 -6.59 19.81 9.72
N GLY A 236 -7.77 19.92 10.37
CA GLY A 236 -7.93 20.48 11.72
C GLY A 236 -8.32 19.52 12.85
N GLY A 237 -8.32 18.21 12.63
CA GLY A 237 -8.76 17.24 13.64
C GLY A 237 -7.70 16.97 14.71
N GLY A 238 -7.77 17.67 15.84
CA GLY A 238 -6.88 17.54 16.99
C GLY A 238 -6.75 16.11 17.52
N ARG A 239 -5.67 15.89 18.29
CA ARG A 239 -5.17 14.62 18.87
C ARG A 239 -6.22 13.61 19.37
N ASN A 240 -7.43 14.03 19.71
CA ASN A 240 -8.46 13.19 20.31
C ASN A 240 -9.36 12.44 19.31
N SER A 241 -9.58 12.92 18.08
CA SER A 241 -10.33 12.15 17.06
C SER A 241 -9.49 11.05 16.41
N ARG A 242 -8.16 11.16 16.49
CA ARG A 242 -7.19 10.20 15.94
C ARG A 242 -7.02 8.94 16.80
N ILE A 243 -7.42 8.98 18.08
CA ILE A 243 -7.32 7.86 19.02
C ILE A 243 -8.37 6.78 18.73
N GLN A 244 -9.50 7.11 18.09
CA GLN A 244 -10.53 6.11 17.79
C GLN A 244 -10.06 5.07 16.74
N CYS A 245 -9.30 5.48 15.71
CA CYS A 245 -8.65 4.55 14.77
C CYS A 245 -7.59 3.65 15.44
N ILE A 246 -7.01 4.09 16.56
CA ILE A 246 -6.03 3.32 17.34
C ILE A 246 -6.73 2.24 18.16
N ILE A 247 -7.95 2.50 18.64
CA ILE A 247 -8.70 1.55 19.49
C ILE A 247 -9.18 0.34 18.68
N ASP A 248 -9.63 0.54 17.45
CA ASP A 248 -10.08 -0.59 16.59
C ASP A 248 -8.91 -1.47 16.13
N ASN A 249 -7.72 -0.90 15.93
CA ASN A 249 -6.51 -1.64 15.56
C ASN A 249 -5.78 -2.27 16.78
N LYS A 250 -6.01 -1.78 18.00
CA LYS A 250 -5.44 -2.35 19.23
C LYS A 250 -5.98 -3.74 19.57
N ALA A 251 -7.10 -4.17 19.00
CA ALA A 251 -7.62 -5.51 19.21
C ALA A 251 -6.73 -6.63 18.62
N LEU A 252 -5.75 -6.27 17.76
CA LEU A 252 -4.88 -7.23 17.06
C LEU A 252 -3.43 -7.26 17.56
N VAL A 253 -3.02 -6.35 18.45
CA VAL A 253 -1.61 -6.25 18.89
C VAL A 253 -1.53 -6.56 20.38
N LYS A 254 -1.32 -7.84 20.72
CA LYS A 254 -1.10 -8.28 22.10
C LYS A 254 0.34 -8.60 22.47
N ASP A 255 1.29 -8.56 21.54
CA ASP A 255 2.69 -8.90 21.87
C ASP A 255 3.66 -7.78 21.49
N GLU A 256 4.29 -7.22 22.53
CA GLU A 256 5.11 -6.00 22.51
C GLU A 256 6.60 -6.25 22.20
N ARG A 257 6.99 -7.42 21.69
CA ARG A 257 8.40 -7.68 21.32
C ARG A 257 8.44 -8.61 20.12
N PHE A 258 9.38 -8.32 19.22
CA PHE A 258 9.76 -9.06 18.02
C PHE A 258 9.13 -8.60 16.70
N MET A 259 9.94 -7.84 15.98
CA MET A 259 10.01 -7.86 14.52
C MET A 259 10.55 -9.21 14.04
N PHE A 260 10.27 -9.51 12.77
CA PHE A 260 10.75 -10.61 11.91
C PHE A 260 9.81 -11.81 11.72
N ASN A 261 9.52 -12.07 10.43
CA ASN A 261 8.68 -13.12 9.80
C ASN A 261 7.16 -12.89 9.64
N GLY A 262 6.74 -11.69 9.27
CA GLY A 262 5.32 -11.35 9.07
C GLY A 262 4.65 -11.08 10.41
N PHE A 263 4.06 -9.93 10.67
CA PHE A 263 3.36 -8.99 9.81
C PHE A 263 3.78 -7.60 10.25
N LEU A 264 4.41 -6.81 9.37
CA LEU A 264 4.23 -5.35 9.50
C LEU A 264 2.73 -5.11 9.58
N ASN A 265 2.28 -4.23 10.46
CA ASN A 265 0.88 -3.79 10.46
C ASN A 265 0.54 -3.41 9.00
N PRO A 266 -0.63 -3.80 8.45
CA PRO A 266 -0.99 -3.44 7.08
C PRO A 266 -0.70 -1.97 6.74
N LEU A 267 -0.85 -1.06 7.69
CA LEU A 267 -0.49 0.34 7.51
C LEU A 267 1.03 0.58 7.34
N ASP A 268 1.87 -0.04 8.15
CA ASP A 268 3.34 0.08 8.06
C ASP A 268 3.86 -0.54 6.77
N ARG A 269 3.26 -1.67 6.34
CA ARG A 269 3.54 -2.27 5.03
C ARG A 269 3.17 -1.32 3.89
N GLN A 270 2.07 -0.57 4.02
CA GLN A 270 1.68 0.43 3.04
C GLN A 270 2.66 1.62 3.02
N PHE A 271 3.17 2.04 4.17
CA PHE A 271 4.22 3.06 4.23
C PHE A 271 5.50 2.61 3.53
N LEU A 272 5.91 1.35 3.71
CA LEU A 272 7.04 0.78 2.98
C LEU A 272 6.83 0.84 1.46
N ILE A 273 5.65 0.44 0.96
CA ILE A 273 5.28 0.56 -0.46
C ILE A 273 5.43 2.01 -0.95
N VAL A 274 4.95 2.98 -0.18
CA VAL A 274 5.08 4.41 -0.51
C VAL A 274 6.56 4.84 -0.55
N ILE A 275 7.39 4.37 0.38
CA ILE A 275 8.84 4.66 0.43
C ILE A 275 9.55 4.12 -0.82
N HIS A 276 9.28 2.88 -1.24
CA HIS A 276 9.83 2.31 -2.47
C HIS A 276 9.47 3.13 -3.71
N LEU A 277 8.21 3.56 -3.82
CA LEU A 277 7.74 4.35 -4.96
C LEU A 277 8.36 5.77 -4.95
N ILE A 278 8.57 6.37 -3.78
CA ILE A 278 9.30 7.63 -3.65
C ILE A 278 10.75 7.45 -4.10
N ASP A 279 11.42 6.35 -3.72
CA ASP A 279 12.78 6.06 -4.15
C ASP A 279 12.88 6.01 -5.68
N PHE A 280 11.98 5.28 -6.34
CA PHE A 280 11.92 5.29 -7.81
C PHE A 280 11.77 6.71 -8.37
N MET A 281 10.85 7.51 -7.83
CA MET A 281 10.68 8.89 -8.29
C MET A 281 11.97 9.73 -8.09
N CYS A 282 12.70 9.51 -7.00
CA CYS A 282 13.98 10.17 -6.75
C CYS A 282 15.07 9.71 -7.73
N GLN A 283 15.16 8.41 -8.02
CA GLN A 283 16.13 7.85 -8.98
C GLN A 283 15.92 8.41 -10.41
N PHE A 284 14.66 8.63 -10.81
CA PHE A 284 14.33 9.14 -12.13
C PHE A 284 14.39 10.67 -12.27
N LYS A 285 14.73 11.42 -11.21
CA LYS A 285 14.71 12.90 -11.17
C LYS A 285 15.38 13.56 -12.38
N THR A 286 16.52 13.02 -12.84
CA THR A 286 17.30 13.57 -13.97
C THR A 286 16.65 13.36 -15.34
N LYS A 287 15.74 12.39 -15.48
CA LYS A 287 15.05 12.05 -16.73
C LYS A 287 13.66 12.71 -16.85
N MET A 288 13.18 13.34 -15.78
CA MET A 288 11.82 13.89 -15.73
C MET A 288 11.71 15.28 -16.34
N SER A 289 10.53 15.58 -16.89
CA SER A 289 10.16 16.96 -17.16
C SER A 289 9.95 17.73 -15.85
N PRO A 290 10.23 19.04 -15.81
CA PRO A 290 10.06 19.85 -14.61
C PRO A 290 8.61 19.87 -14.10
N ASP A 291 7.63 19.75 -15.00
CA ASP A 291 6.20 19.74 -14.65
C ASP A 291 5.79 18.49 -13.85
N ILE A 292 6.31 17.31 -14.23
CA ILE A 292 6.04 16.05 -13.53
C ILE A 292 6.70 16.09 -12.15
N TRP A 293 7.94 16.59 -12.06
CA TRP A 293 8.63 16.75 -10.79
C TRP A 293 7.86 17.69 -9.84
N LEU A 294 7.36 18.82 -10.35
CA LEU A 294 6.53 19.74 -9.57
C LEU A 294 5.22 19.09 -9.10
N ARG A 295 4.58 18.26 -9.94
CA ARG A 295 3.37 17.50 -9.54
C ARG A 295 3.69 16.52 -8.41
N PHE A 296 4.80 15.81 -8.51
CA PHE A 296 5.29 14.91 -7.47
C PHE A 296 5.58 15.65 -6.15
N GLN A 297 6.29 16.77 -6.19
CA GLN A 297 6.55 17.60 -5.00
C GLN A 297 5.24 18.11 -4.36
N LYS A 298 4.27 18.55 -5.16
CA LYS A 298 2.95 18.98 -4.65
C LYS A 298 2.18 17.83 -4.00
N LEU A 299 2.22 16.64 -4.59
CA LEU A 299 1.63 15.43 -4.01
C LEU A 299 2.25 15.12 -2.65
N MET A 300 3.58 15.11 -2.59
CA MET A 300 4.31 14.80 -1.37
C MET A 300 4.13 15.86 -0.29
N HIS A 301 4.13 17.14 -0.64
CA HIS A 301 3.82 18.22 0.31
C HIS A 301 2.40 18.07 0.89
N ARG A 302 1.40 17.75 0.06
CA ARG A 302 0.03 17.49 0.53
C ARG A 302 -0.03 16.27 1.44
N PHE A 303 0.66 15.19 1.08
CA PHE A 303 0.72 13.97 1.87
C PHE A 303 1.37 14.20 3.24
N LEU A 304 2.52 14.87 3.29
CA LEU A 304 3.22 15.20 4.53
C LEU A 304 2.42 16.18 5.40
N SER A 305 1.73 17.15 4.78
CA SER A 305 0.85 18.10 5.50
C SER A 305 -0.34 17.43 6.18
N CYS A 306 -0.75 16.24 5.71
CA CYS A 306 -1.79 15.45 6.36
C CYS A 306 -1.33 14.80 7.66
N ASP A 307 -0.02 14.76 7.94
CA ASP A 307 0.60 14.05 9.07
C ASP A 307 0.04 12.63 9.23
N PRO A 308 0.17 11.75 8.22
CA PRO A 308 -0.26 10.37 8.32
C PRO A 308 0.61 9.65 9.36
N ARG A 309 -0.03 8.91 10.26
CA ARG A 309 0.65 8.26 11.38
C ARG A 309 0.38 6.76 11.42
N SER A 310 1.43 6.00 11.71
CA SER A 310 1.35 4.57 12.04
C SER A 310 0.56 4.33 13.35
N ALA A 311 0.29 3.05 13.67
CA ALA A 311 -0.33 2.63 14.92
C ALA A 311 0.42 3.13 16.18
N ASN A 312 1.75 3.26 16.10
CA ASN A 312 2.59 3.82 17.17
C ASN A 312 2.72 5.36 17.08
N SER A 313 1.78 6.02 16.39
CA SER A 313 1.80 7.44 16.07
C SER A 313 3.10 7.94 15.42
N GLN A 314 3.85 7.04 14.78
CA GLN A 314 5.09 7.32 14.07
C GLN A 314 4.77 8.00 12.74
N SER A 315 5.53 9.04 12.39
CA SER A 315 5.46 9.69 11.08
C SER A 315 6.26 8.92 10.03
N LEU A 316 6.09 9.27 8.76
CA LEU A 316 6.87 8.69 7.65
C LEU A 316 8.38 8.76 7.88
N LEU A 317 8.86 9.87 8.48
CA LEU A 317 10.29 10.05 8.79
C LEU A 317 10.79 9.03 9.82
N HIS A 318 9.98 8.70 10.84
CA HIS A 318 10.32 7.67 11.82
C HIS A 318 10.45 6.30 11.13
N ILE A 319 9.49 5.97 10.26
CA ILE A 319 9.47 4.68 9.55
C ILE A 319 10.72 4.53 8.68
N ILE A 320 11.14 5.58 7.97
CA ILE A 320 12.36 5.56 7.17
C ILE A 320 13.60 5.34 8.03
N CYS A 321 13.70 6.02 9.17
CA CYS A 321 14.83 5.87 10.09
C CYS A 321 14.91 4.44 10.65
N ILE A 322 13.77 3.87 11.05
CA ILE A 322 13.68 2.48 11.53
C ILE A 322 14.13 1.51 10.43
N LEU A 323 13.53 1.60 9.24
CA LEU A 323 13.85 0.70 8.13
C LEU A 323 15.32 0.81 7.67
N SER A 324 15.90 2.02 7.71
CA SER A 324 17.31 2.22 7.35
C SER A 324 18.30 1.56 8.30
N SER A 325 17.87 1.29 9.55
CA SER A 325 18.73 0.67 10.56
C SER A 325 18.76 -0.87 10.47
N GLU A 326 17.76 -1.47 9.84
CA GLU A 326 17.54 -2.92 9.81
C GLU A 326 18.10 -3.61 8.55
N ASN A 327 18.93 -2.88 7.79
CA ASN A 327 19.38 -3.13 6.40
C ASN A 327 20.08 -4.48 6.10
N GLU A 328 20.06 -5.49 6.97
CA GLU A 328 20.68 -6.79 6.69
C GLU A 328 19.72 -7.90 6.21
N THR A 329 18.39 -7.72 6.23
CA THR A 329 17.47 -8.87 6.03
C THR A 329 16.26 -8.69 5.11
N LEU A 330 15.96 -7.48 4.63
CA LEU A 330 14.86 -7.29 3.67
C LEU A 330 15.41 -7.44 2.24
N SER A 331 15.33 -8.67 1.72
CA SER A 331 15.73 -9.07 0.37
C SER A 331 14.83 -8.52 -0.74
N THR A 332 14.43 -7.25 -0.67
CA THR A 332 13.63 -6.59 -1.69
C THR A 332 14.35 -5.33 -2.15
N ASN A 333 15.19 -5.50 -3.17
CA ASN A 333 15.68 -4.51 -4.15
C ASN A 333 16.17 -3.16 -3.58
N GLU A 334 17.50 -3.00 -3.49
CA GLU A 334 18.31 -1.76 -3.54
C GLU A 334 17.60 -0.40 -3.28
N ILE A 335 16.86 -0.24 -2.18
CA ILE A 335 16.32 1.08 -1.83
C ILE A 335 17.45 1.95 -1.34
N SER A 336 17.60 3.13 -1.94
CA SER A 336 18.45 4.17 -1.34
C SER A 336 17.65 4.94 -0.29
N PHE A 337 17.54 4.38 0.92
CA PHE A 337 16.85 5.04 2.04
C PHE A 337 17.35 6.46 2.29
N PHE A 338 18.63 6.72 2.03
CA PHE A 338 19.23 8.05 2.15
C PHE A 338 18.63 9.08 1.18
N ASN A 339 18.44 8.73 -0.10
CA ASN A 339 17.85 9.65 -1.09
C ASN A 339 16.40 10.01 -0.72
N VAL A 340 15.63 9.01 -0.30
CA VAL A 340 14.25 9.22 0.15
C VAL A 340 14.20 10.07 1.42
N PHE A 341 15.11 9.80 2.36
CA PHE A 341 15.27 10.56 3.59
C PHE A 341 15.56 12.03 3.32
N GLN A 342 16.58 12.33 2.51
CA GLN A 342 16.94 13.70 2.14
C GLN A 342 15.75 14.44 1.52
N PHE A 343 15.08 13.80 0.56
CA PHE A 343 13.94 14.39 -0.13
C PHE A 343 12.76 14.70 0.81
N ILE A 344 12.49 13.84 1.80
CA ILE A 344 11.42 14.07 2.76
C ILE A 344 11.79 15.16 3.77
N VAL A 345 13.05 15.19 4.22
CA VAL A 345 13.55 16.24 5.12
C VAL A 345 13.44 17.61 4.44
N ASP A 346 13.88 17.73 3.19
CA ASP A 346 13.80 18.97 2.39
C ASP A 346 12.36 19.49 2.21
N LEU A 347 11.38 18.58 2.14
CA LEU A 347 9.97 18.92 1.97
C LEU A 347 9.20 19.10 3.27
N SER A 348 9.72 18.61 4.38
CA SER A 348 9.02 18.58 5.65
C SER A 348 9.05 19.95 6.35
N THR A 349 7.90 20.37 6.87
CA THR A 349 7.78 21.64 7.61
C THR A 349 8.11 21.51 9.09
N ASN A 350 8.08 20.29 9.63
CA ASN A 350 8.41 20.01 11.03
C ASN A 350 9.15 18.67 11.16
N LEU A 351 10.42 18.74 11.55
CA LEU A 351 11.30 17.58 11.77
C LEU A 351 11.18 17.00 13.19
N ASN A 352 10.57 17.74 14.11
CA ASN A 352 10.52 17.44 15.54
C ASN A 352 9.25 16.71 15.95
N ILE A 353 8.64 15.97 15.01
CA ILE A 353 7.46 15.16 15.27
C ILE A 353 7.87 14.04 16.25
N VAL A 354 7.00 13.76 17.22
CA VAL A 354 7.19 12.68 18.19
C VAL A 354 6.18 11.54 18.02
N ASP A 355 6.63 10.32 18.33
CA ASP A 355 5.81 9.10 18.42
C ASP A 355 5.04 8.99 19.76
N ILE A 356 4.39 7.84 20.00
CA ILE A 356 3.61 7.61 21.24
C ILE A 356 4.47 7.63 22.51
N ARG A 357 5.79 7.44 22.40
CA ARG A 357 6.76 7.41 23.49
C ARG A 357 7.53 8.73 23.61
N GLY A 358 7.17 9.76 22.83
CA GLY A 358 7.87 11.03 22.79
C GLY A 358 9.20 10.98 22.02
N ASN A 359 9.50 9.89 21.30
CA ASN A 359 10.71 9.80 20.50
C ASN A 359 10.54 10.57 19.19
N THR A 360 11.55 11.34 18.81
CA THR A 360 11.70 11.95 17.47
C THR A 360 12.42 11.01 16.52
N ALA A 361 12.45 11.33 15.22
CA ALA A 361 13.24 10.59 14.24
C ALA A 361 14.72 10.47 14.64
N LEU A 362 15.30 11.53 15.23
CA LEU A 362 16.67 11.49 15.76
C LEU A 362 16.86 10.45 16.86
N HIS A 363 15.86 10.19 17.71
CA HIS A 363 15.99 9.14 18.72
C HIS A 363 16.19 7.77 18.08
N PHE A 364 15.46 7.44 17.02
CA PHE A 364 15.59 6.16 16.31
C PHE A 364 16.93 6.02 15.58
N LEU A 365 17.44 7.10 14.99
CA LEU A 365 18.76 7.08 14.33
C LEU A 365 19.92 6.87 15.30
N MET A 366 19.75 7.27 16.56
CA MET A 366 20.78 7.19 17.59
C MET A 366 20.70 5.92 18.43
N ASP A 367 19.51 5.30 18.51
CA ASP A 367 19.27 4.03 19.19
C ASP A 367 19.62 2.81 18.31
N SER A 368 20.03 3.03 17.05
CA SER A 368 20.36 1.94 16.14
C SER A 368 21.75 1.34 16.39
N ASP A 369 21.88 0.02 16.17
CA ASP A 369 23.16 -0.69 16.30
C ASP A 369 24.23 -0.16 15.32
N GLN A 370 23.79 0.28 14.14
CA GLN A 370 24.60 0.93 13.12
C GLN A 370 24.10 2.36 12.90
N VAL A 371 24.64 3.32 13.66
CA VAL A 371 24.32 4.74 13.48
C VAL A 371 24.86 5.22 12.14
N ASN A 372 23.98 5.72 11.27
CA ASN A 372 24.38 6.35 10.01
C ASN A 372 24.68 7.85 10.25
N PRO A 373 25.96 8.26 10.32
CA PRO A 373 26.32 9.64 10.65
C PRO A 373 25.82 10.63 9.59
N GLU A 374 25.73 10.23 8.32
CA GLU A 374 25.29 11.11 7.23
C GLU A 374 23.82 11.52 7.40
N MET A 375 22.96 10.57 7.79
CA MET A 375 21.55 10.84 8.05
C MET A 375 21.35 11.71 9.30
N VAL A 376 22.16 11.47 10.34
CA VAL A 376 22.17 12.28 11.55
C VAL A 376 22.58 13.73 11.25
N GLU A 377 23.73 13.91 10.59
CA GLU A 377 24.27 15.23 10.27
C GLU A 377 23.29 16.01 9.41
N TYR A 378 22.72 15.38 8.38
CA TYR A 378 21.74 16.02 7.51
C TYR A 378 20.45 16.44 8.25
N LEU A 379 19.93 15.59 9.15
CA LEU A 379 18.71 15.91 9.91
C LEU A 379 18.92 17.11 10.85
N VAL A 380 20.10 17.14 11.47
CA VAL A 380 20.51 18.20 12.38
C VAL A 380 20.79 19.51 11.63
N ASP A 381 21.49 19.45 10.49
CA ASP A 381 21.72 20.59 9.61
C ASP A 381 20.41 21.17 9.08
N ALA A 382 19.40 20.33 8.84
CA ALA A 382 18.04 20.75 8.47
C ALA A 382 17.23 21.36 9.63
N GLY A 383 17.78 21.40 10.85
CA GLY A 383 17.17 22.08 12.01
C GLY A 383 16.39 21.18 12.97
N ALA A 384 16.60 19.87 12.95
CA ALA A 384 16.02 18.98 13.96
C ALA A 384 16.61 19.25 15.36
N HIS A 385 15.75 19.32 16.37
CA HIS A 385 16.13 19.57 17.75
C HIS A 385 16.73 18.32 18.39
N ILE A 386 17.97 18.46 18.85
CA ILE A 386 18.76 17.39 19.47
C ILE A 386 18.47 17.21 20.95
N ASP A 387 17.86 18.21 21.59
CA ASP A 387 17.68 18.26 23.04
C ASP A 387 16.26 17.91 23.51
N LEU A 388 15.42 17.41 22.59
CA LEU A 388 14.07 16.95 22.91
C LEU A 388 14.13 15.66 23.72
N ARG A 389 13.34 15.59 24.78
CA ARG A 389 13.31 14.41 25.65
C ARG A 389 12.11 13.54 25.35
N ASN A 390 12.35 12.24 25.22
CA ASN A 390 11.28 11.26 25.18
C ASN A 390 10.61 11.07 26.56
N ASP A 391 9.61 10.20 26.65
CA ASP A 391 8.86 9.97 27.89
C ASP A 391 9.72 9.32 28.99
N LYS A 392 10.86 8.71 28.63
CA LYS A 392 11.89 8.23 29.58
C LYS A 392 12.77 9.37 30.12
N GLY A 393 12.67 10.57 29.56
CA GLY A 393 13.48 11.73 29.90
C GLY A 393 14.86 11.72 29.23
N LEU A 394 15.08 10.88 28.23
CA LEU A 394 16.33 10.76 27.48
C LEU A 394 16.27 11.63 26.23
N THR A 395 17.37 12.30 25.92
CA THR A 395 17.59 12.95 24.62
C THR A 395 18.13 11.95 23.60
N PRO A 396 18.06 12.23 22.28
CA PRO A 396 18.74 11.45 21.25
C PRO A 396 20.23 11.21 21.57
N LEU A 397 20.92 12.20 22.15
CA LEU A 397 22.33 12.08 22.53
C LEU A 397 22.58 11.17 23.73
N ASP A 398 21.58 10.97 24.58
CA ASP A 398 21.66 10.05 25.71
C ASP A 398 21.51 8.59 25.25
N LEU A 399 20.87 8.35 24.10
CA LEU A 399 20.73 7.02 23.50
C LEU A 399 22.00 6.56 22.77
N LEU A 400 22.86 7.50 22.37
CA LEU A 400 24.23 7.22 21.96
C LEU A 400 25.03 6.74 23.20
N ASP A 401 25.07 5.43 23.39
CA ASP A 401 26.03 4.71 24.24
C ASP A 401 27.49 4.98 23.78
N ASP A 402 28.49 4.23 24.23
CA ASP A 402 29.94 4.47 23.96
C ASP A 402 30.38 4.51 22.47
N LYS A 403 29.47 4.49 21.49
CA LYS A 403 29.74 4.54 20.05
C LYS A 403 28.98 5.71 19.41
N PRO A 404 29.58 6.53 18.53
CA PRO A 404 30.95 7.02 18.44
C PRO A 404 31.09 8.41 19.11
N GLN A 405 31.99 8.56 20.09
CA GLN A 405 32.22 9.82 20.81
C GLN A 405 32.44 11.05 19.90
N LYS A 406 32.97 10.85 18.69
CA LYS A 406 33.16 11.92 17.70
C LYS A 406 31.84 12.54 17.22
N LEU A 407 30.82 11.73 16.96
CA LEU A 407 29.51 12.22 16.53
C LEU A 407 28.83 12.92 17.71
N LYS A 408 28.86 12.31 18.90
CA LYS A 408 28.33 12.89 20.13
C LYS A 408 28.94 14.26 20.43
N ASN A 409 30.27 14.37 20.39
CA ASN A 409 30.99 15.63 20.64
C ASN A 409 30.68 16.68 19.56
N ARG A 410 30.57 16.28 18.28
CA ARG A 410 30.20 17.21 17.20
C ARG A 410 28.78 17.73 17.37
N CYS A 411 27.82 16.85 17.58
CA CYS A 411 26.43 17.22 17.81
C CYS A 411 26.29 18.17 19.01
N GLN A 412 26.99 17.88 20.11
CA GLN A 412 26.98 18.73 21.32
C GLN A 412 27.60 20.12 21.10
N ILE A 413 28.68 20.22 20.33
CA ILE A 413 29.43 21.47 20.17
C ILE A 413 28.80 22.38 19.11
N GLN A 414 28.33 21.81 17.99
CA GLN A 414 27.87 22.62 16.85
C GLN A 414 26.40 23.00 16.92
N TYR A 415 25.55 22.20 17.55
CA TYR A 415 24.10 22.27 17.32
C TYR A 415 23.25 22.44 18.58
N VAL A 416 23.84 22.32 19.77
CA VAL A 416 23.17 22.68 21.02
C VAL A 416 23.18 24.20 21.14
N SER A 417 21.99 24.81 21.02
CA SER A 417 21.86 26.26 21.10
C SER A 417 21.98 26.77 22.55
N LEU A 418 22.34 28.04 22.72
CA LEU A 418 22.32 28.70 24.04
C LEU A 418 20.91 28.63 24.66
N GLN A 419 19.86 28.71 23.85
CA GLN A 419 18.48 28.60 24.32
C GLN A 419 18.20 27.21 24.93
N CYS A 420 18.70 26.15 24.30
CA CYS A 420 18.62 24.78 24.85
C CYS A 420 19.36 24.66 26.18
N LEU A 421 20.58 25.21 26.28
CA LEU A 421 21.36 25.19 27.54
C LEU A 421 20.67 25.98 28.65
N CYS A 422 20.07 27.12 28.32
CA CYS A 422 19.25 27.92 29.24
C CYS A 422 18.01 27.12 29.70
N ALA A 423 17.30 26.47 28.79
CA ALA A 423 16.13 25.65 29.16
C ALA A 423 16.53 24.46 30.05
N GLN A 424 17.61 23.75 29.70
CA GLN A 424 18.13 22.64 30.50
C GLN A 424 18.59 23.08 31.90
N THR A 425 19.23 24.24 32.03
CA THR A 425 19.66 24.77 33.34
C THR A 425 18.48 25.19 34.21
N ILE A 426 17.47 25.83 33.62
CA ILE A 426 16.20 26.16 34.29
C ILE A 426 15.55 24.89 34.87
N ILE A 427 15.48 23.82 34.08
CA ILE A 427 14.89 22.54 34.48
C ILE A 427 15.75 21.85 35.54
N LYS A 428 17.06 21.75 35.31
CA LYS A 428 18.02 21.10 36.21
C LYS A 428 18.04 21.74 37.60
N HIS A 429 17.92 23.06 37.66
CA HIS A 429 17.94 23.82 38.92
C HIS A 429 16.55 24.18 39.47
N GLY A 430 15.47 23.75 38.79
CA GLY A 430 14.10 24.00 39.24
C GLY A 430 13.76 25.48 39.41
N ILE A 431 14.26 26.34 38.51
CA ILE A 431 14.08 27.79 38.61
C ILE A 431 12.60 28.12 38.39
N ARG A 432 11.96 28.75 39.38
CA ARG A 432 10.54 29.14 39.30
C ARG A 432 10.38 30.30 38.32
N ILE A 433 9.61 30.07 37.26
CA ILE A 433 9.33 31.08 36.24
C ILE A 433 8.11 31.89 36.67
N THR A 434 8.33 33.10 37.16
CA THR A 434 7.27 34.03 37.58
C THR A 434 6.68 34.78 36.37
N GLU A 435 5.56 34.26 35.84
CA GLU A 435 4.50 34.89 35.03
C GLU A 435 4.78 35.88 33.88
N THR A 436 5.99 35.98 33.32
CA THR A 436 6.23 36.90 32.17
C THR A 436 6.90 36.26 30.95
N ILE A 437 6.73 34.96 30.73
CA ILE A 437 7.29 34.29 29.54
C ILE A 437 6.21 34.05 28.49
N PRO A 438 6.42 34.47 27.22
CA PRO A 438 5.57 34.12 26.10
C PRO A 438 5.29 32.62 26.00
N ASN A 439 4.07 32.24 25.57
CA ASN A 439 3.66 30.84 25.48
C ASN A 439 4.60 29.98 24.62
N ASP A 440 5.21 30.55 23.59
CA ASP A 440 6.15 29.82 22.71
C ASP A 440 7.43 29.41 23.45
N LEU A 441 7.98 30.31 24.27
CA LEU A 441 9.16 30.02 25.11
C LEU A 441 8.81 29.07 26.25
N ARG A 442 7.57 29.13 26.75
CA ARG A 442 7.07 28.14 27.72
C ARG A 442 7.01 26.75 27.10
N ASN A 443 6.45 26.62 25.89
CA ASN A 443 6.41 25.36 25.15
C ASN A 443 7.80 24.82 24.88
N PHE A 444 8.73 25.69 24.44
CA PHE A 444 10.13 25.32 24.24
C PHE A 444 10.79 24.77 25.51
N ILE A 445 10.61 25.43 26.67
CA ILE A 445 11.11 24.91 27.95
C ILE A 445 10.43 23.57 28.31
N ASN A 446 9.14 23.41 28.02
CA ASN A 446 8.43 22.16 28.28
C ASN A 446 8.93 20.99 27.44
N ASP A 447 9.35 21.25 26.21
CA ASP A 447 9.88 20.23 25.29
C ASP A 447 11.22 19.64 25.78
N HIS A 448 11.93 20.34 26.69
CA HIS A 448 13.11 19.85 27.39
C HIS A 448 12.80 19.13 28.72
N HIS A 449 11.51 18.94 29.06
CA HIS A 449 11.06 18.38 30.33
C HIS A 449 10.48 16.96 30.16
N ARG A 450 10.63 16.09 31.16
CA ARG A 450 9.86 14.83 31.26
C ARG A 450 8.39 15.16 31.57
N LYS A 451 7.43 14.68 30.77
CA LYS A 451 6.00 15.07 30.85
C LYS A 451 5.37 14.97 32.26
N ASP A 452 5.85 14.08 33.12
CA ASP A 452 5.25 13.81 34.45
C ASP A 452 5.49 14.90 35.52
N PHE A 453 6.39 15.85 35.29
CA PHE A 453 6.82 16.85 36.30
C PHE A 453 6.22 18.26 36.10
N PHE A 454 5.32 18.43 35.13
CA PHE A 454 4.74 19.72 34.76
C PHE A 454 4.06 20.44 35.93
N ASN A 455 3.50 19.68 36.88
CA ASN A 455 2.76 20.24 38.02
C ASN A 455 3.63 20.97 39.04
N THR A 456 4.96 20.82 39.02
CA THR A 456 5.83 21.43 40.05
C THR A 456 6.46 22.77 39.68
N ILE A 457 6.72 23.04 38.39
CA ILE A 457 7.45 24.26 37.98
C ILE A 457 6.51 25.45 37.76
N PHE A 458 5.27 25.20 37.32
CA PHE A 458 4.32 26.25 36.97
C PHE A 458 3.05 26.31 37.84
N ASN A 459 2.75 25.28 38.64
CA ASN A 459 1.56 25.26 39.50
C ASN A 459 1.93 24.99 40.97
N SER A 460 2.15 26.05 41.73
CA SER A 460 1.92 26.01 43.18
C SER A 460 1.30 27.32 43.66
N ALA A 461 0.04 27.54 43.29
CA ALA A 461 -0.82 28.41 44.08
C ALA A 461 -1.18 27.68 45.38
N ASN A 462 -0.33 27.83 46.40
CA ASN A 462 -0.68 27.98 47.82
C ASN A 462 0.57 27.85 48.70
N PRO A 463 1.00 28.90 49.43
CA PRO A 463 1.83 28.70 50.60
C PRO A 463 0.93 28.19 51.72
N SER A 464 1.10 26.91 52.08
CA SER A 464 0.67 26.44 53.39
C SER A 464 1.44 27.23 54.46
N ARG A 465 0.78 28.23 55.05
CA ARG A 465 1.15 28.72 56.39
C ARG A 465 0.99 27.55 57.36
N ASN A 466 2.10 27.07 57.88
CA ASN A 466 2.26 26.51 59.22
C ASN A 466 3.77 26.47 59.49
N ASP A 467 4.27 27.57 60.06
CA ASP A 467 4.97 27.60 61.36
C ASP A 467 4.82 29.00 61.95
#